data_AF-A0A0S8AVJ5-F1
#
_entry.id   AF-A0A0S8AVJ5-F1
#
_cell.length_a   1.000
_cell.length_b   1.000
_cell.length_c   1.000
_cell.angle_alpha   90.00
_cell.angle_beta   90.00
_cell.angle_gamma   90.00
#
_symmetry.space_group_name_H-M   'P 1'
#
loop_
_entity.id
_entity.type
_entity.pdbx_description
1 polymer ?
#
loop_
_entity_poly.entity_id
_entity_poly.type
_entity_poly.pdbx_seq_one_letter_code
_entity_poly.pdbx_strand_id
1 'polypeptide(L)' 'PETYEFQMLYGIRRDLQAWLVERGYKLRIYVPYGTAWYPYFVRRLAERPANLWFFVSNLIRR' A
#
# COMPACT_ATOMS: atom_id res chain seq x y z
N PRO A 1 6.10 20.37 5.07
CA PRO A 1 6.24 19.21 4.15
C PRO A 1 7.61 18.52 4.18
N GLU A 2 8.68 19.22 4.58
CA GLU A 2 10.05 18.68 4.61
C GLU A 2 10.35 17.73 5.80
N THR A 3 9.53 17.72 6.84
CA THR A 3 9.80 17.02 8.11
C THR A 3 9.32 15.57 8.18
N TYR A 4 8.46 15.12 7.26
CA TYR A 4 7.94 13.74 7.23
C TYR A 4 7.53 13.30 5.82
N GLU A 5 7.47 11.99 5.60
CA GLU A 5 6.99 11.37 4.36
C GLU A 5 5.84 10.38 4.63
N PHE A 6 4.95 10.23 3.65
CA PHE A 6 3.94 9.17 3.63
C PHE A 6 4.49 7.94 2.90
N GLN A 7 4.22 6.76 3.44
CA GLN A 7 4.57 5.50 2.79
C GLN A 7 3.32 4.68 2.52
N MET A 8 3.15 4.23 1.28
CA MET A 8 1.97 3.50 0.84
C MET A 8 2.33 2.27 0.01
N LEU A 9 1.44 1.28 -0.01
CA LEU A 9 1.60 0.09 -0.84
C LEU A 9 1.23 0.37 -2.29
N TYR A 10 2.00 -0.18 -3.21
CA TYR A 10 1.67 -0.13 -4.64
C TYR A 10 0.27 -0.70 -4.91
N GLY A 11 -0.52 0.02 -5.69
CA GLY A 11 -1.86 -0.39 -6.10
C GLY A 11 -3.01 -0.10 -5.12
N ILE A 12 -2.72 0.32 -3.88
CA ILE A 12 -3.74 0.60 -2.85
C ILE A 12 -4.05 2.11 -2.78
N ARG A 13 -5.34 2.47 -2.88
CA ARG A 13 -5.82 3.87 -2.71
C ARG A 13 -5.07 4.89 -3.59
N ARG A 14 -5.06 4.63 -4.90
CA ARG A 14 -4.37 5.48 -5.89
C ARG A 14 -4.89 6.92 -5.92
N ASP A 15 -6.18 7.10 -5.62
CA ASP A 15 -6.84 8.39 -5.42
C ASP A 15 -6.13 9.23 -4.35
N LEU A 16 -5.87 8.62 -3.18
CA LEU A 16 -5.20 9.27 -2.07
C LEU A 16 -3.73 9.54 -2.38
N GLN A 17 -3.06 8.62 -3.08
CA GLN A 17 -1.68 8.81 -3.52
C GLN A 17 -1.54 10.06 -4.41
N ALA A 18 -2.40 10.20 -5.42
CA ALA A 18 -2.41 11.37 -6.30
C ALA A 18 -2.68 12.66 -5.52
N TRP A 19 -3.70 12.65 -4.67
CA TRP A 19 -4.08 13.79 -3.85
C TRP A 19 -2.97 14.25 -2.87
N LEU A 20 -2.20 13.31 -2.30
CA LEU A 20 -1.07 13.63 -1.42
C LEU A 20 0.05 14.33 -2.20
N VAL A 21 0.35 13.84 -3.41
CA VAL A 21 1.36 14.45 -4.28
C VAL A 21 0.92 15.83 -4.76
N GLU A 22 -0.34 16.01 -5.16
CA GLU A 22 -0.91 17.30 -5.56
C GLU A 22 -0.80 18.36 -4.45
N ARG A 23 -0.87 17.94 -3.19
CA ARG A 23 -0.69 18.82 -2.02
C ARG A 23 0.77 19.08 -1.63
N GLY A 24 1.72 18.56 -2.41
CA GLY A 24 3.15 18.77 -2.19
C GLY A 24 3.74 17.95 -1.04
N TYR A 25 3.09 16.86 -0.63
CA TYR A 25 3.66 15.94 0.36
C TYR A 25 4.63 14.95 -0.29
N LYS A 26 5.69 14.60 0.45
CA LYS A 26 6.61 13.52 0.07
C LYS A 26 5.90 12.18 0.23
N LEU A 27 5.79 11.42 -0.86
CA LEU A 27 5.17 10.10 -0.91
C LEU A 27 6.18 9.06 -1.43
N ARG A 28 6.31 7.94 -0.71
CA ARG A 28 7.08 6.77 -1.11
C ARG A 28 6.16 5.57 -1.31
N ILE A 29 6.29 4.91 -2.45
CA ILE A 29 5.50 3.73 -2.78
C ILE A 29 6.36 2.48 -2.59
N TYR A 30 5.89 1.55 -1.76
CA TYR A 30 6.49 0.23 -1.60
C TYR A 30 6.04 -0.69 -2.74
N VAL A 31 6.98 -1.02 -3.64
CA VAL A 31 6.74 -1.83 -4.83
C VAL A 31 7.39 -3.22 -4.65
N PRO A 32 6.61 -4.28 -4.35
CA PRO A 32 7.12 -5.64 -4.42
C PRO A 32 7.32 -6.04 -5.90
N TYR A 33 8.45 -6.68 -6.22
CA TYR A 33 8.78 -7.16 -7.56
C TYR A 33 9.33 -8.59 -7.52
N GLY A 34 9.23 -9.30 -8.64
CA GLY A 34 9.73 -10.67 -8.80
C GLY A 34 8.66 -11.68 -9.23
N THR A 35 9.11 -12.80 -9.79
CA THR A 35 8.23 -13.87 -10.30
C THR A 35 7.58 -14.69 -9.20
N ALA A 36 8.23 -14.80 -8.04
CA ALA A 36 7.74 -15.49 -6.85
C ALA A 36 6.78 -14.62 -6.00
N TRP A 37 5.84 -13.94 -6.64
CA TRP A 37 4.90 -13.04 -5.97
C TRP A 37 3.93 -13.80 -5.05
N TYR A 38 3.51 -15.01 -5.42
CA TYR A 38 2.52 -15.79 -4.69
C TYR A 38 3.02 -16.30 -3.32
N PRO A 39 4.20 -16.95 -3.21
CA PRO A 39 4.76 -17.30 -1.90
C PRO A 39 5.01 -16.08 -1.00
N TYR A 40 5.48 -14.96 -1.58
CA TYR A 40 5.69 -13.72 -0.85
C TYR A 40 4.39 -13.14 -0.30
N PHE A 41 3.33 -13.13 -1.12
CA PHE A 41 2.00 -12.63 -0.75
C PHE A 41 1.36 -13.48 0.35
N VAL A 42 1.38 -14.81 0.21
CA VAL A 42 0.82 -15.73 1.21
C VAL A 42 1.56 -15.59 2.54
N ARG A 43 2.90 -15.46 2.51
CA ARG A 43 3.69 -15.22 3.73
C ARG A 43 3.29 -13.90 4.42
N ARG A 44 3.13 -12.82 3.65
CA ARG A 44 2.70 -11.51 4.17
C ARG A 44 1.28 -11.50 4.73
N LEU A 45 0.38 -12.30 4.17
CA LEU A 45 -0.98 -12.49 4.69
C LEU A 45 -0.98 -13.29 6.00
N ALA A 46 -0.18 -14.37 6.07
CA ALA A 46 -0.10 -15.24 7.24
C ALA A 46 0.59 -14.57 8.44
N GLU A 47 1.55 -13.67 8.21
CA GLU A 47 2.32 -12.99 9.27
C GLU A 47 1.45 -12.10 10.17
N ARG A 48 0.35 -11.51 9.66
CA ARG A 48 -0.56 -10.64 10.44
C ARG A 48 -2.01 -10.70 9.94
N PRO A 49 -2.90 -11.51 10.53
CA PRO A 49 -4.30 -11.60 10.12
C PRO A 49 -5.08 -10.28 10.22
N ALA A 50 -4.64 -9.33 11.05
CA ALA A 50 -5.22 -7.98 11.10
C ALA A 50 -5.05 -7.20 9.78
N ASN A 51 -3.98 -7.45 9.01
CA ASN A 51 -3.76 -6.78 7.72
C ASN A 51 -4.73 -7.30 6.64
N LEU A 52 -5.20 -8.55 6.76
CA LEU A 52 -6.17 -9.14 5.85
C LEU A 52 -7.45 -8.29 5.78
N TRP A 53 -7.94 -7.84 6.94
CA TRP A 53 -9.16 -7.04 7.02
C TRP A 53 -9.01 -5.69 6.31
N PHE A 54 -7.84 -5.05 6.43
CA PHE A 54 -7.53 -3.84 5.68
C PHE A 54 -7.52 -4.07 4.16
N PHE A 55 -6.98 -5.19 3.68
CA PHE A 55 -7.02 -5.53 2.26
C PHE A 55 -8.44 -5.80 1.76
N VAL A 56 -9.22 -6.59 2.50
CA VAL A 56 -10.61 -6.94 2.15
C VAL A 56 -11.49 -5.69 2.12
N SER A 57 -11.42 -4.84 3.15
CA SER A 57 -12.19 -3.60 3.19
C SER A 57 -11.84 -2.65 2.04
N ASN A 58 -10.57 -2.56 1.65
CA ASN A 58 -10.16 -1.76 0.47
C ASN A 58 -10.61 -2.37 -0.87
N LEU A 59 -10.77 -3.70 -0.96
CA LEU A 59 -11.28 -4.36 -2.17
C LEU A 59 -12.78 -4.08 -2.39
N ILE A 60 -13.53 -4.00 -1.29
CA ILE A 60 -14.98 -3.75 -1.28
C ILE A 60 -15.30 -2.27 -1.50
N ARG A 61 -14.41 -1.36 -1.07
CA ARG A 61 -14.62 0.09 -1.11
C ARG A 61 -14.23 0.74 -2.45
N ARG A 62 -14.46 0.04 -3.57
CA ARG A 62 -14.27 0.58 -4.93
C ARG A 62 -14.90 1.96 -5.10
#